data_AF-A0A8H7WEX3-F1
#
_entry.id   AF-A0A8H7WEX3-F1
#
_cell.length_a   1.000
_cell.length_b   1.000
_cell.length_c   1.000
_cell.angle_alpha   90.00
_cell.angle_beta   90.00
_cell.angle_gamma   90.00
#
_symmetry.space_group_name_H-M   'P 1'
#
loop_
_entity.id
_entity.type
_entity.pdbx_description
1 polymer ?
#
loop_
_entity_poly.entity_id
_entity_poly.type
_entity_poly.pdbx_seq_one_letter_code
_entity_poly.pdbx_strand_id
1 'polypeptide(L)'
;MIRQLHHKNLVPIHEVFASQQGFFIISPYMDISLERINGSPRYPCEPQLAELSREILYGISYLASEGWTHSNINCSNVLLSLKDVGGARITDIECCSKSAKGAAGRIDSKALGIVMMKVMEKDSQPKGSFGLRHPERWSEDAVEFLSMTQVSTPEKLAQHQFVANYKQHGSLVRLIAFTNVAAFGGFYNYDKSAELF
;
A
#
# COMPACT_ATOMS: atom_id res chain seq x y z
N MET A 1 -13.76 19.31 -5.57
CA MET A 1 -13.42 18.80 -4.23
C MET A 1 -12.22 17.87 -4.30
N ILE A 2 -12.30 16.78 -5.08
CA ILE A 2 -11.19 15.81 -5.26
C ILE A 2 -9.94 16.41 -5.91
N ARG A 3 -10.09 17.35 -6.85
CA ARG A 3 -8.98 18.12 -7.46
C ARG A 3 -8.16 18.97 -6.49
N GLN A 4 -8.46 18.99 -5.20
CA GLN A 4 -7.65 19.72 -4.21
C GLN A 4 -6.60 18.82 -3.56
N LEU A 5 -6.80 17.49 -3.60
CA LEU A 5 -5.88 16.52 -3.03
C LEU A 5 -4.71 16.28 -4.00
N HIS A 6 -3.54 16.82 -3.64
CA HIS A 6 -2.32 16.69 -4.42
C HIS A 6 -1.16 16.32 -3.52
N HIS A 7 -0.67 15.11 -3.70
CA HIS A 7 0.49 14.61 -2.98
C HIS A 7 1.18 13.52 -3.80
N LYS A 8 2.50 13.43 -3.70
CA LYS A 8 3.30 12.48 -4.49
C LYS A 8 2.89 11.00 -4.28
N ASN A 9 2.35 10.68 -3.11
CA ASN A 9 1.88 9.34 -2.73
C ASN A 9 0.39 9.12 -2.94
N LEU A 10 -0.27 10.02 -3.67
CA LEU A 10 -1.60 9.81 -4.20
C LEU A 10 -1.52 9.72 -5.72
N VAL A 11 -2.37 8.90 -6.32
CA VAL A 11 -2.51 8.87 -7.78
C VAL A 11 -3.17 10.19 -8.21
N PRO A 12 -2.53 11.00 -9.05
CA PRO A 12 -3.11 12.28 -9.44
C PRO A 12 -4.27 12.05 -10.39
N ILE A 13 -5.33 12.84 -10.21
CA ILE A 13 -6.45 12.92 -11.13
C ILE A 13 -6.24 14.13 -12.02
N HIS A 14 -5.93 13.89 -13.30
CA HIS A 14 -5.73 14.95 -14.27
C HIS A 14 -7.07 15.53 -14.70
N GLU A 15 -8.01 14.67 -15.09
CA GLU A 15 -9.30 15.09 -15.64
C GLU A 15 -10.43 14.17 -15.17
N VAL A 16 -11.65 14.73 -15.15
CA VAL A 16 -12.87 13.99 -14.83
C VAL A 16 -13.91 14.37 -15.87
N PHE A 17 -14.46 13.37 -16.55
CA PHE A 17 -15.53 13.52 -17.53
C PHE A 17 -16.82 12.91 -17.02
N ALA A 18 -17.95 13.54 -17.31
CA ALA A 18 -19.26 12.98 -17.05
C ALA A 18 -19.92 12.60 -18.38
N SER A 19 -20.55 11.44 -18.41
CA SER A 19 -21.34 10.92 -19.53
C SER A 19 -22.65 10.33 -19.03
N GLN A 20 -23.52 9.91 -19.96
CA GLN A 20 -24.72 9.15 -19.60
C GLN A 20 -24.39 7.80 -18.93
N GLN A 21 -23.21 7.25 -19.18
CA GLN A 21 -22.74 5.98 -18.61
C GLN A 21 -22.04 6.14 -17.24
N GLY A 22 -21.83 7.37 -16.77
CA GLY A 22 -21.16 7.66 -15.50
C GLY A 22 -19.95 8.58 -15.64
N PHE A 23 -19.07 8.52 -14.64
CA PHE A 23 -17.86 9.34 -14.56
C PHE A 23 -16.63 8.58 -15.05
N PHE A 24 -15.78 9.27 -15.80
CA PHE A 24 -14.47 8.78 -16.22
C PHE A 24 -13.38 9.63 -15.61
N ILE A 25 -12.34 8.98 -15.10
CA ILE A 25 -11.18 9.63 -14.48
C ILE A 25 -9.97 9.39 -15.37
N ILE A 26 -9.27 10.46 -15.72
CA ILE A 26 -7.96 10.39 -16.39
C ILE A 26 -6.88 10.57 -15.33
N SER A 27 -6.01 9.58 -15.23
CA SER A 27 -4.85 9.56 -14.35
C SER A 27 -3.64 8.96 -15.08
N PRO A 28 -2.40 9.16 -14.57
CA PRO A 28 -1.24 8.46 -15.10
C PRO A 28 -1.40 6.94 -14.98
N TYR A 29 -0.87 6.25 -15.97
CA TYR A 29 -0.72 4.80 -15.89
C TYR A 29 0.24 4.41 -14.76
N MET A 30 -0.19 3.43 -13.95
CA MET A 30 0.62 2.79 -12.92
C MET A 30 0.89 1.35 -13.33
N ASP A 31 2.15 0.90 -13.20
CA ASP A 31 2.61 -0.37 -13.78
C ASP A 31 1.97 -1.61 -13.11
N ILE A 32 1.74 -1.57 -11.80
CA ILE A 32 1.23 -2.72 -11.06
C ILE A 32 0.53 -2.34 -9.75
N SER A 33 -0.46 -3.13 -9.32
CA SER A 33 -1.02 -3.03 -7.96
C SER A 33 -0.19 -3.85 -6.98
N LEU A 34 -0.21 -3.46 -5.70
CA LEU A 34 0.45 -4.22 -4.63
C LEU A 34 -0.18 -5.61 -4.46
N GLU A 35 -1.46 -5.78 -4.79
CA GLU A 35 -2.12 -7.09 -4.85
C GLU A 35 -1.41 -8.06 -5.80
N ARG A 36 -1.03 -7.59 -6.99
CA ARG A 36 -0.28 -8.44 -7.94
C ARG A 36 1.12 -8.76 -7.44
N ILE A 37 1.80 -7.82 -6.77
CA ILE A 37 3.07 -8.09 -6.07
C ILE A 37 2.86 -9.15 -5.00
N ASN A 38 1.74 -9.11 -4.30
CA ASN A 38 1.46 -10.05 -3.22
C ASN A 38 1.20 -11.47 -3.74
N GLY A 39 0.53 -11.61 -4.88
CA GLY A 39 0.39 -12.90 -5.58
C GLY A 39 1.68 -13.40 -6.23
N SER A 40 2.77 -12.63 -6.23
CA SER A 40 4.07 -13.07 -6.75
C SER A 40 4.83 -13.90 -5.71
N PRO A 41 5.55 -14.97 -6.09
CA PRO A 41 6.26 -15.83 -5.14
C PRO A 41 7.39 -15.13 -4.37
N ARG A 42 7.92 -14.02 -4.89
CA ARG A 42 9.03 -13.30 -4.28
C ARG A 42 8.55 -12.39 -3.14
N TYR A 43 8.98 -12.67 -1.92
CA TYR A 43 8.86 -11.75 -0.79
C TYR A 43 9.66 -10.46 -1.03
N PRO A 44 9.16 -9.29 -0.59
CA PRO A 44 9.98 -8.10 -0.53
C PRO A 44 11.10 -8.29 0.49
N CYS A 45 12.26 -7.67 0.25
CA CYS A 45 13.26 -7.51 1.29
C CYS A 45 12.88 -6.39 2.25
N GLU A 46 13.55 -6.33 3.40
CA GLU A 46 13.22 -5.36 4.44
C GLU A 46 13.27 -3.89 3.99
N PRO A 47 14.28 -3.43 3.20
CA PRO A 47 14.26 -2.09 2.63
C PRO A 47 13.05 -1.82 1.71
N GLN A 48 12.59 -2.82 0.95
CA GLN A 48 11.41 -2.68 0.07
C GLN A 48 10.13 -2.55 0.89
N LEU A 49 10.02 -3.31 1.99
CA LEU A 49 8.89 -3.19 2.91
C LEU A 49 8.90 -1.81 3.58
N ALA A 50 10.04 -1.35 4.07
CA ALA A 50 10.17 -0.02 4.67
C ALA A 50 9.83 1.10 3.68
N GLU A 51 10.32 1.01 2.43
CA GLU A 51 9.96 1.94 1.35
C GLU A 51 8.45 1.98 1.14
N LEU A 52 7.83 0.81 0.94
CA LEU A 52 6.40 0.68 0.72
C LEU A 52 5.59 1.27 1.88
N SER A 53 5.90 0.88 3.11
CA SER A 53 5.20 1.35 4.30
C SER A 53 5.30 2.86 4.47
N ARG A 54 6.48 3.44 4.20
CA ARG A 54 6.72 4.88 4.31
C ARG A 54 5.93 5.67 3.27
N GLU A 55 5.96 5.27 2.01
CA GLU A 55 5.24 5.97 0.94
C GLU A 55 3.72 5.93 1.18
N ILE A 56 3.16 4.78 1.57
CA ILE A 56 1.73 4.67 1.93
C ILE A 56 1.42 5.56 3.13
N LEU A 57 2.26 5.50 4.18
CA LEU A 57 2.09 6.31 5.38
C LEU A 57 2.09 7.81 5.07
N TYR A 58 2.95 8.28 4.16
CA TYR A 58 2.97 9.69 3.76
C TYR A 58 1.70 10.10 3.02
N GLY A 59 1.12 9.23 2.20
CA GLY A 59 -0.21 9.46 1.61
C GLY A 59 -1.30 9.58 2.68
N ILE A 60 -1.28 8.70 3.68
CA ILE A 60 -2.21 8.71 4.82
C ILE A 60 -2.06 10.01 5.64
N SER A 61 -0.83 10.37 6.01
CA SER A 61 -0.54 11.59 6.77
C SER A 61 -1.04 12.84 6.06
N TYR A 62 -0.86 12.92 4.74
CA TYR A 62 -1.36 14.03 3.93
C TYR A 62 -2.90 14.11 3.94
N LEU A 63 -3.59 12.98 3.70
CA LEU A 63 -5.04 12.95 3.76
C LEU A 63 -5.55 13.39 5.14
N ALA A 64 -4.94 12.86 6.22
CA ALA A 64 -5.30 13.21 7.58
C ALA A 64 -5.07 14.71 7.89
N SER A 65 -3.98 15.31 7.40
CA SER A 65 -3.71 16.74 7.59
C SER A 65 -4.71 17.64 6.86
N GLU A 66 -5.21 17.19 5.70
CA GLU A 66 -6.24 17.86 4.92
C GLU A 66 -7.67 17.58 5.43
N GLY A 67 -7.83 16.76 6.48
CA GLY A 67 -9.12 16.43 7.08
C GLY A 67 -9.91 15.35 6.33
N TRP A 68 -9.21 14.45 5.63
CA TRP A 68 -9.76 13.35 4.85
C TRP A 68 -9.35 11.99 5.40
N THR A 69 -10.22 11.00 5.20
CA THR A 69 -9.93 9.57 5.41
C THR A 69 -10.20 8.82 4.11
N HIS A 70 -9.30 7.93 3.72
CA HIS A 70 -9.52 7.03 2.60
C HIS A 70 -10.47 5.89 2.95
N SER A 71 -10.33 5.29 4.13
CA SER A 71 -11.22 4.24 4.69
C SER A 71 -11.22 2.88 3.97
N ASN A 72 -10.47 2.74 2.88
CA ASN A 72 -10.40 1.51 2.08
C ASN A 72 -8.98 1.25 1.55
N ILE A 73 -7.96 1.53 2.37
CA ILE A 73 -6.58 1.22 2.00
C ILE A 73 -6.39 -0.30 2.07
N ASN A 74 -6.05 -0.89 0.93
CA ASN A 74 -5.80 -2.31 0.77
C ASN A 74 -4.77 -2.54 -0.35
N CYS A 75 -4.36 -3.79 -0.61
CA CYS A 75 -3.32 -4.08 -1.62
C CYS A 75 -3.77 -3.77 -3.06
N SER A 76 -5.05 -3.80 -3.37
CA SER A 76 -5.59 -3.45 -4.70
C SER A 76 -5.54 -1.94 -4.94
N ASN A 77 -5.71 -1.15 -3.87
CA ASN A 77 -5.76 0.32 -3.91
C ASN A 77 -4.41 1.01 -3.68
N VAL A 78 -3.32 0.23 -3.65
CA VAL A 78 -1.94 0.74 -3.65
C VAL A 78 -1.30 0.37 -4.98
N LEU A 79 -0.97 1.38 -5.77
CA LEU A 79 -0.38 1.24 -7.09
C LEU A 79 1.10 1.62 -7.07
N LEU A 80 1.88 0.97 -7.91
CA LEU A 80 3.34 1.08 -7.98
C LEU A 80 3.75 1.46 -9.40
N SER A 81 4.71 2.38 -9.50
CA SER A 81 5.29 2.85 -10.77
C SER A 81 6.75 2.40 -10.89
N LEU A 82 7.13 1.91 -12.07
CA LEU A 82 8.52 1.65 -12.47
C LEU A 82 9.29 2.93 -12.80
N LYS A 83 8.57 3.99 -13.17
CA LYS A 83 9.17 5.26 -13.62
C LYS A 83 9.66 6.11 -12.44
N ASP A 84 9.06 5.95 -11.27
CA ASP A 84 9.32 6.79 -10.10
C ASP A 84 9.99 5.98 -8.97
N VAL A 85 11.13 6.46 -8.48
CA VAL A 85 11.75 5.93 -7.25
C VAL A 85 10.86 6.33 -6.06
N GLY A 86 10.48 5.37 -5.20
CA GLY A 86 9.44 5.60 -4.18
C GLY A 86 8.01 5.63 -4.76
N GLY A 87 7.76 4.91 -5.84
CA GLY A 87 6.55 5.00 -6.65
C GLY A 87 5.27 4.38 -6.08
N ALA A 88 5.16 4.12 -4.78
CA ALA A 88 3.92 3.63 -4.19
C ALA A 88 2.93 4.79 -3.97
N ARG A 89 1.73 4.64 -4.51
CA ARG A 89 0.68 5.66 -4.49
C ARG A 89 -0.67 5.04 -4.15
N ILE A 90 -1.47 5.77 -3.38
CA ILE A 90 -2.85 5.38 -3.06
C ILE A 90 -3.76 5.88 -4.18
N THR A 91 -4.58 4.99 -4.75
CA THR A 91 -5.61 5.31 -5.77
C THR A 91 -6.97 5.53 -5.09
N ASP A 92 -8.02 5.74 -5.88
CA ASP A 92 -9.42 5.81 -5.45
C ASP A 92 -9.69 6.98 -4.48
N ILE A 93 -8.90 8.05 -4.64
CA ILE A 93 -9.00 9.26 -3.82
C ILE A 93 -10.33 10.00 -4.00
N GLU A 94 -11.08 9.69 -5.06
CA GLU A 94 -12.45 10.13 -5.26
C GLU A 94 -13.44 9.53 -4.27
N CYS A 95 -13.10 8.40 -3.64
CA CYS A 95 -13.90 7.74 -2.62
C CYS A 95 -13.57 8.21 -1.19
N CYS A 96 -12.58 9.11 -1.02
CA CYS A 96 -12.23 9.66 0.28
C CYS A 96 -13.40 10.45 0.87
N SER A 97 -13.54 10.39 2.20
CA SER A 97 -14.57 11.10 2.96
C SER A 97 -13.95 12.12 3.91
N LYS A 98 -14.67 13.22 4.17
CA LYS A 98 -14.28 14.17 5.20
C LYS A 98 -14.43 13.52 6.57
N SER A 99 -13.47 13.77 7.45
CA SER A 99 -13.47 13.20 8.78
C SER A 99 -13.07 14.25 9.82
N ALA A 100 -13.55 14.06 11.06
CA ALA A 100 -13.17 14.91 12.17
C ALA A 100 -11.65 14.83 12.41
N LYS A 101 -11.01 15.98 12.62
CA LYS A 101 -9.56 16.10 12.83
C LYS A 101 -9.11 15.11 13.92
N GLY A 102 -8.12 14.27 13.59
CA GLY A 102 -7.47 13.33 14.51
C GLY A 102 -8.07 11.91 14.60
N ALA A 103 -9.31 11.68 14.17
CA ALA A 103 -9.88 10.32 14.10
C ALA A 103 -9.57 9.62 12.75
N ALA A 104 -9.49 10.42 11.68
CA ALA A 104 -9.24 10.00 10.30
C ALA A 104 -8.00 9.11 10.15
N GLY A 105 -6.85 9.62 10.56
CA GLY A 105 -5.56 8.98 10.32
C GLY A 105 -5.42 7.60 10.97
N ARG A 106 -6.10 7.34 12.11
CA ARG A 106 -6.00 6.03 12.79
C ARG A 106 -6.65 4.89 12.02
N ILE A 107 -7.75 5.17 11.30
CA ILE A 107 -8.44 4.17 10.48
C ILE A 107 -7.49 3.69 9.37
N ASP A 108 -6.90 4.65 8.68
CA ASP A 108 -5.99 4.39 7.57
C ASP A 108 -4.63 3.84 8.06
N SER A 109 -4.14 4.25 9.23
CA SER A 109 -2.97 3.61 9.90
C SER A 109 -3.20 2.12 10.13
N LYS A 110 -4.36 1.74 10.67
CA LYS A 110 -4.69 0.33 10.89
C LYS A 110 -4.76 -0.44 9.57
N ALA A 111 -5.32 0.18 8.53
CA ALA A 111 -5.37 -0.39 7.20
C ALA A 111 -3.96 -0.60 6.58
N LEU A 112 -3.03 0.34 6.80
CA LEU A 112 -1.61 0.15 6.47
C LEU A 112 -1.04 -1.08 7.17
N GLY A 113 -1.34 -1.30 8.44
CA GLY A 113 -0.94 -2.52 9.16
C GLY A 113 -1.41 -3.80 8.49
N ILE A 114 -2.67 -3.82 8.05
CA ILE A 114 -3.24 -4.98 7.34
C ILE A 114 -2.52 -5.19 6.00
N VAL A 115 -2.25 -4.12 5.25
CA VAL A 115 -1.48 -4.17 4.00
C VAL A 115 -0.07 -4.73 4.25
N MET A 116 0.64 -4.22 5.25
CA MET A 116 1.96 -4.72 5.62
C MET A 116 1.93 -6.20 5.96
N MET A 117 1.02 -6.62 6.84
CA MET A 117 0.87 -8.02 7.23
C MET A 117 0.62 -8.91 6.01
N LYS A 118 -0.27 -8.51 5.10
CA LYS A 118 -0.54 -9.25 3.86
C LYS A 118 0.70 -9.40 3.00
N VAL A 119 1.50 -8.36 2.86
CA VAL A 119 2.76 -8.36 2.10
C VAL A 119 3.82 -9.23 2.78
N MET A 120 3.91 -9.17 4.10
CA MET A 120 4.85 -9.94 4.92
C MET A 120 4.54 -11.45 4.95
N GLU A 121 3.28 -11.82 4.72
CA GLU A 121 2.76 -13.20 4.79
C GLU A 121 2.23 -13.74 3.46
N LYS A 122 2.35 -12.97 2.37
CA LYS A 122 1.89 -13.33 1.01
C LYS A 122 0.43 -13.75 0.93
N ASP A 123 -0.46 -12.92 1.49
CA ASP A 123 -1.91 -13.14 1.50
C ASP A 123 -2.36 -14.47 2.12
N SER A 124 -1.52 -15.13 2.93
CA SER A 124 -1.98 -16.26 3.72
C SER A 124 -3.03 -15.76 4.72
N GLN A 125 -4.32 -15.96 4.39
CA GLN A 125 -5.44 -15.27 5.04
C GLN A 125 -5.31 -15.35 6.56
N PRO A 126 -5.46 -14.24 7.29
CA PRO A 126 -5.39 -14.28 8.74
C PRO A 126 -6.49 -15.23 9.25
N LYS A 127 -6.07 -16.30 9.94
CA LYS A 127 -6.99 -17.19 10.68
C LYS A 127 -7.44 -16.51 11.97
N GLY A 128 -7.94 -15.27 11.86
CA GLY A 128 -8.67 -14.58 12.92
C GLY A 128 -7.90 -13.59 13.80
N SER A 129 -6.58 -13.40 13.64
CA SER A 129 -5.84 -12.41 14.44
C SER A 129 -4.90 -11.55 13.60
N PHE A 130 -4.75 -10.28 14.00
CA PHE A 130 -3.69 -9.40 13.48
C PHE A 130 -2.36 -9.86 14.08
N GLY A 131 -1.38 -10.14 13.21
CA GLY A 131 -0.05 -10.60 13.61
C GLY A 131 0.62 -11.39 12.50
N LEU A 132 1.92 -11.63 12.68
CA LEU A 132 2.71 -12.45 11.76
C LEU A 132 2.72 -13.90 12.22
N ARG A 133 2.65 -14.82 11.25
CA ARG A 133 2.84 -16.25 11.49
C ARG A 133 4.33 -16.58 11.59
N HIS A 134 5.15 -15.82 10.87
CA HIS A 134 6.59 -16.01 10.77
C HIS A 134 7.32 -14.68 11.06
N PRO A 135 7.20 -14.14 12.28
CA PRO A 135 7.85 -12.88 12.66
C PRO A 135 9.37 -12.93 12.53
N GLU A 136 9.99 -14.10 12.67
CA GLU A 136 11.44 -14.33 12.56
C GLU A 136 12.03 -14.00 11.18
N ARG A 137 11.19 -13.80 10.15
CA ARG A 137 11.63 -13.37 8.81
C ARG A 137 11.93 -11.88 8.72
N TRP A 138 11.56 -11.11 9.74
CA TRP A 138 11.59 -9.65 9.73
C TRP A 138 12.33 -9.12 10.96
N SER A 139 12.92 -7.93 10.85
CA SER A 139 13.54 -7.28 12.00
C SER A 139 12.54 -6.94 13.09
N GLU A 140 13.05 -6.78 14.32
CA GLU A 140 12.27 -6.30 15.46
C GLU A 140 11.59 -4.96 15.13
N ASP A 141 12.29 -4.06 14.44
CA ASP A 141 11.74 -2.77 14.00
C ASP A 141 10.54 -2.91 13.08
N ALA A 142 10.57 -3.86 12.14
CA ALA A 142 9.45 -4.09 11.23
C ALA A 142 8.23 -4.65 11.97
N VAL A 143 8.46 -5.57 12.92
CA VAL A 143 7.41 -6.20 13.74
C VAL A 143 6.81 -5.20 14.73
N GLU A 144 7.63 -4.38 15.37
CA GLU A 144 7.20 -3.31 16.27
C GLU A 144 6.39 -2.26 15.49
N PHE A 145 6.90 -1.80 14.35
CA PHE A 145 6.17 -0.86 13.48
C PHE A 145 4.79 -1.42 13.10
N LEU A 146 4.73 -2.66 12.63
CA LEU A 146 3.47 -3.34 12.30
C LEU A 146 2.51 -3.33 13.49
N SER A 147 2.99 -3.62 14.69
CA SER A 147 2.17 -3.63 15.90
C SER A 147 1.64 -2.22 16.23
N MET A 148 2.48 -1.19 16.09
CA MET A 148 2.10 0.20 16.33
C MET A 148 1.00 0.70 15.39
N THR A 149 0.90 0.18 14.16
CA THR A 149 -0.13 0.62 13.18
C THR A 149 -1.57 0.45 13.68
N GLN A 150 -1.82 -0.45 14.63
CA GLN A 150 -3.17 -0.69 15.15
C GLN A 150 -3.72 0.46 16.00
N VAL A 151 -2.84 1.21 16.67
CA VAL A 151 -3.21 2.17 17.72
C VAL A 151 -2.64 3.57 17.48
N SER A 152 -1.58 3.69 16.68
CA SER A 152 -0.82 4.93 16.51
C SER A 152 -1.39 5.81 15.41
N THR A 153 -1.21 7.13 15.55
CA THR A 153 -1.52 8.07 14.49
C THR A 153 -0.44 8.06 13.41
N PRO A 154 -0.74 8.54 12.19
CA PRO A 154 0.24 8.59 11.11
C PRO A 154 1.50 9.39 11.46
N GLU A 155 1.34 10.48 12.22
CA GLU A 155 2.45 11.34 12.66
C GLU A 155 3.39 10.59 13.61
N LYS A 156 2.83 9.78 14.52
CA LYS A 156 3.64 8.98 15.44
C LYS A 156 4.37 7.85 14.72
N LEU A 157 3.70 7.19 13.78
CA LEU A 157 4.30 6.15 12.95
C LEU A 157 5.44 6.70 12.09
N ALA A 158 5.32 7.92 11.57
CA ALA A 158 6.34 8.53 10.71
C ALA A 158 7.68 8.77 11.43
N GLN A 159 7.68 8.79 12.76
CA GLN A 159 8.88 8.93 13.60
C GLN A 159 9.55 7.59 13.91
N HIS A 160 8.92 6.47 13.59
CA HIS A 160 9.45 5.15 13.92
C HIS A 160 10.69 4.82 13.06
N GLN A 161 11.71 4.21 13.67
CA GLN A 161 12.99 3.95 13.03
C GLN A 161 12.90 3.10 11.75
N PHE A 162 11.96 2.14 11.72
CA PHE A 162 11.69 1.31 10.54
C PHE A 162 11.48 2.13 9.25
N VAL A 163 10.71 3.22 9.32
CA VAL A 163 10.44 4.10 8.17
C VAL A 163 11.34 5.32 8.12
N ALA A 164 11.84 5.79 9.27
CA ALA A 164 12.66 7.00 9.36
C ALA A 164 14.11 6.77 8.91
N ASN A 165 14.68 5.60 9.20
CA ASN A 165 16.06 5.26 8.82
C ASN A 165 16.20 4.74 7.39
N TYR A 166 15.09 4.65 6.64
CA TYR A 166 15.07 4.18 5.27
C TYR A 166 15.96 5.05 4.37
N LYS A 167 16.95 4.41 3.71
CA LYS A 167 17.75 5.02 2.65
C LYS A 167 17.22 4.57 1.30
N GLN A 168 16.86 5.55 0.47
CA GLN A 168 16.25 5.29 -0.83
C GLN A 168 17.23 4.60 -1.77
N HIS A 169 16.90 3.37 -2.21
CA HIS A 169 17.79 2.55 -3.05
C HIS A 169 17.11 1.95 -4.29
N GLY A 170 16.04 2.56 -4.81
CA GLY A 170 15.33 2.05 -6.01
C GLY A 170 14.83 0.62 -5.83
N SER A 171 14.46 0.29 -4.59
CA SER A 171 14.30 -1.10 -4.17
C SER A 171 13.01 -1.69 -4.76
N LEU A 172 11.93 -0.90 -4.83
CA LEU A 172 10.65 -1.34 -5.40
C LEU A 172 10.71 -1.65 -6.91
N VAL A 173 11.55 -0.97 -7.68
CA VAL A 173 11.67 -1.19 -9.15
C VAL A 173 12.02 -2.65 -9.45
N ARG A 174 12.96 -3.23 -8.69
CA ARG A 174 13.37 -4.63 -8.84
C ARG A 174 12.25 -5.61 -8.48
N LEU A 175 11.42 -5.25 -7.50
CA LEU A 175 10.28 -6.06 -7.09
C LEU A 175 9.22 -6.08 -8.21
N ILE A 176 8.86 -4.91 -8.74
CA ILE A 176 7.90 -4.76 -9.84
C ILE A 176 8.39 -5.51 -11.09
N ALA A 177 9.64 -5.31 -11.48
CA ALA A 177 10.22 -5.96 -12.66
C ALA A 177 10.17 -7.49 -12.55
N PHE A 178 10.52 -8.04 -11.38
CA PHE A 178 10.43 -9.47 -11.12
C PHE A 178 8.98 -9.98 -11.23
N THR A 179 8.04 -9.28 -10.59
CA THR A 179 6.63 -9.68 -10.60
C THR A 179 6.05 -9.71 -12.01
N ASN A 180 6.38 -8.71 -12.83
CA ASN A 180 5.93 -8.69 -14.22
C ASN A 180 6.47 -9.90 -15.01
N VAL A 181 7.75 -10.24 -14.87
CA VAL A 181 8.33 -11.42 -15.53
C VAL A 181 7.68 -12.73 -15.03
N ALA A 182 7.47 -12.86 -13.72
CA ALA A 182 6.83 -14.04 -13.14
C ALA A 182 5.39 -14.24 -13.63
N ALA A 183 4.68 -13.15 -13.94
CA ALA A 183 3.33 -13.20 -14.52
C ALA A 183 3.30 -13.80 -15.93
N PHE A 184 4.31 -13.50 -16.76
CA PHE A 184 4.42 -14.08 -18.11
C PHE A 184 4.92 -15.53 -18.09
N GLY A 185 5.63 -15.95 -17.05
CA GLY A 185 6.18 -17.31 -16.91
C GLY A 185 5.20 -18.40 -16.47
N GLY A 186 3.90 -18.11 -16.32
CA GLY A 186 2.88 -19.11 -15.97
C GLY A 186 2.75 -19.46 -14.48
N PHE A 187 3.51 -18.81 -13.58
CA PHE A 187 3.49 -19.11 -12.14
C PHE A 187 2.20 -18.70 -11.42
N TYR A 188 1.38 -17.82 -12.01
CA TYR A 188 0.11 -17.36 -11.41
C TYR A 188 -1.05 -18.36 -11.56
N ASN A 189 -0.91 -19.40 -12.37
CA ASN A 189 -1.99 -20.36 -12.66
C ASN A 189 -1.92 -21.68 -11.87
N TYR A 190 -0.92 -21.87 -10.99
CA TYR A 190 -0.77 -23.13 -10.26
C TYR A 190 -1.45 -23.18 -8.88
N ASP A 191 -1.82 -22.04 -8.29
CA ASP A 191 -2.34 -22.01 -6.90
C ASP A 191 -3.87 -21.93 -6.78
N LYS A 192 -4.60 -21.81 -7.90
CA LYS A 192 -6.09 -21.85 -7.90
C LYS A 192 -6.69 -23.18 -8.34
N SER A 193 -5.86 -24.14 -8.76
CA SER A 193 -6.29 -25.46 -9.20
C SER A 193 -6.08 -26.57 -8.15
N ALA A 194 -5.53 -26.23 -6.98
CA ALA A 194 -5.27 -27.20 -5.90
C ALA A 194 -6.38 -27.30 -4.83
N GLU A 195 -7.49 -26.53 -4.94
CA GLU A 195 -8.64 -26.61 -4.02
C GLU A 195 -9.89 -27.26 -4.64
N LEU A 196 -9.72 -28.09 -5.67
CA LEU A 196 -10.82 -28.88 -6.25
C LEU A 196 -10.44 -30.37 -6.35
N PHE A 197 -10.13 -31.02 -5.24
CA PHE A 197 -10.36 -32.45 -5.00
C PHE A 197 -10.45 -32.74 -3.51
#